data_AF-A0NN09-F1
#
_entry.id   AF-A0NN09-F1
#
_cell.length_a   1.000
_cell.length_b   1.000
_cell.length_c   1.000
_cell.angle_alpha   90.00
_cell.angle_beta   90.00
_cell.angle_gamma   90.00
#
_symmetry.space_group_name_H-M   'P 1'
#
loop_
_entity.id
_entity.type
_entity.pdbx_description
1 polymer ?
#
loop_
_entity_poly.entity_id
_entity_poly.type
_entity_poly.pdbx_seq_one_letter_code
_entity_poly.pdbx_strand_id
1 'polypeptide(L)'
;MSEQPQKPLWQTILISLVMTSLLAGIAWAVWTYANTGVQELAPGTLLRDLRFFIGLLAVFLVLSLLDRIVEFVKAKLGGGH
;
A
#
# COMPACT_ATOMS: atom_id res chain seq x y z
N MET A 1 4.21 40.47 3.86
CA MET A 1 3.85 39.17 4.44
C MET A 1 3.56 38.23 3.28
N SER A 2 4.33 37.15 3.13
CA SER A 2 4.13 36.17 2.06
C SER A 2 2.94 35.28 2.39
N GLU A 3 1.80 35.50 1.75
CA GLU A 3 0.66 34.58 1.79
C GLU A 3 1.11 33.26 1.18
N GLN A 4 1.32 32.25 2.01
CA GLN A 4 1.53 30.89 1.51
C GLN A 4 0.22 30.45 0.83
N PRO A 5 0.24 30.00 -0.43
CA PRO A 5 -0.96 29.53 -1.09
C PRO A 5 -1.49 28.34 -0.31
N GLN A 6 -2.60 28.56 0.41
CA GLN A 6 -3.30 27.55 1.16
C GLN A 6 -3.78 26.51 0.15
N LYS A 7 -3.10 25.36 0.07
CA LYS A 7 -3.50 24.28 -0.85
C LYS A 7 -4.98 23.99 -0.57
N PRO A 8 -5.84 24.05 -1.59
CA PRO A 8 -7.28 23.99 -1.38
C PRO A 8 -7.65 22.62 -0.80
N LEU A 9 -8.45 22.64 0.27
CA LEU A 9 -8.80 21.47 1.08
C LEU A 9 -9.31 20.28 0.22
N TRP A 10 -10.04 20.57 -0.86
CA TRP A 10 -10.55 19.56 -1.80
C TRP A 10 -9.44 18.79 -2.52
N GLN A 11 -8.31 19.43 -2.86
CA GLN A 11 -7.17 18.76 -3.48
C GLN A 11 -6.55 17.75 -2.51
N THR A 12 -6.40 18.13 -1.24
CA THR A 12 -5.88 17.22 -0.20
C THR A 12 -6.79 16.01 -0.03
N ILE A 13 -8.11 16.23 0.04
CA ILE A 13 -9.10 15.14 0.15
C ILE A 13 -9.01 14.22 -1.06
N LEU A 14 -8.94 14.77 -2.27
CA LEU A 14 -8.93 13.99 -3.50
C LEU A 14 -7.62 13.21 -3.67
N ILE A 15 -6.48 13.81 -3.31
CA ILE A 15 -5.18 13.11 -3.29
C ILE A 15 -5.21 11.96 -2.27
N SER A 16 -5.70 12.21 -1.05
CA SER A 16 -5.82 11.17 -0.04
C SER A 16 -6.75 10.04 -0.48
N LEU A 17 -7.87 10.36 -1.14
CA LEU A 17 -8.79 9.37 -1.67
C LEU A 17 -8.13 8.51 -2.74
N VAL A 18 -7.45 9.14 -3.72
CA VAL A 18 -6.74 8.44 -4.79
C VAL A 18 -5.64 7.55 -4.21
N MET A 19 -4.82 8.05 -3.28
CA MET A 19 -3.77 7.27 -2.63
C MET A 19 -4.34 6.09 -1.84
N THR A 20 -5.43 6.31 -1.11
CA THR A 20 -6.11 5.25 -0.34
C THR A 20 -6.66 4.17 -1.27
N SER A 21 -7.33 4.56 -2.36
CA SER A 21 -7.83 3.62 -3.37
C SER A 21 -6.69 2.85 -4.05
N LEU A 22 -5.56 3.50 -4.31
CA LEU A 22 -4.39 2.86 -4.92
C LEU A 22 -3.78 1.82 -3.97
N LEU A 23 -3.58 2.18 -2.69
CA LEU A 23 -3.08 1.28 -1.65
C LEU A 23 -4.04 0.09 -1.43
N ALA A 24 -5.35 0.36 -1.38
CA ALA A 24 -6.37 -0.69 -1.25
C ALA A 24 -6.38 -1.63 -2.46
N GLY A 25 -6.24 -1.09 -3.68
CA GLY A 25 -6.15 -1.88 -4.91
C GLY A 25 -4.92 -2.78 -4.94
N ILE A 26 -3.76 -2.26 -4.53
CA ILE A 26 -2.52 -3.04 -4.44
C ILE A 26 -2.66 -4.13 -3.37
N ALA A 27 -3.17 -3.80 -2.18
CA ALA A 27 -3.41 -4.77 -1.12
C ALA A 27 -4.35 -5.89 -1.59
N TRP A 28 -5.45 -5.55 -2.27
CA TRP A 28 -6.39 -6.51 -2.82
C TRP A 28 -5.75 -7.41 -3.89
N ALA A 29 -4.96 -6.84 -4.80
CA ALA A 29 -4.27 -7.60 -5.84
C ALA A 29 -3.26 -8.60 -5.22
N VAL A 30 -2.44 -8.13 -4.29
CA VAL A 30 -1.45 -8.96 -3.59
C VAL A 30 -2.13 -10.06 -2.79
N TRP A 31 -3.20 -9.73 -2.05
CA TRP A 31 -4.00 -10.70 -1.33
C TRP A 31 -4.55 -11.78 -2.25
N THR A 32 -5.13 -11.38 -3.38
CA THR A 32 -5.74 -12.30 -4.34
C THR A 32 -4.70 -13.25 -4.93
N TYR A 33 -3.58 -12.73 -5.43
CA TYR A 33 -2.51 -13.56 -5.98
C TYR A 33 -1.87 -14.48 -4.94
N ALA A 34 -1.59 -13.97 -3.73
CA ALA A 34 -1.03 -14.78 -2.65
C ALA A 34 -1.99 -15.90 -2.22
N ASN A 35 -3.28 -15.57 -2.07
CA ASN A 35 -4.28 -16.55 -1.66
C ASN A 35 -4.53 -17.62 -2.74
N THR A 36 -4.56 -17.24 -4.02
CA THR A 36 -4.64 -18.18 -5.15
C THR A 36 -3.42 -19.10 -5.21
N GLY A 37 -2.20 -18.56 -5.09
CA GLY A 37 -0.98 -19.37 -5.11
C GLY A 37 -0.88 -20.36 -3.94
N VAL A 38 -1.31 -19.95 -2.75
CA VAL A 38 -1.36 -20.85 -1.58
C VAL A 38 -2.48 -21.89 -1.73
N GLN A 39 -3.60 -21.55 -2.36
CA GLN A 39 -4.68 -22.50 -2.62
C GLN A 39 -4.25 -23.64 -3.55
N GLU A 40 -3.42 -23.36 -4.56
CA GLU A 40 -2.87 -24.38 -5.46
C GLU A 40 -1.87 -25.31 -4.75
N LEU A 41 -1.10 -24.81 -3.80
CA LEU A 41 -0.06 -25.58 -3.11
C LEU A 41 -0.57 -26.33 -1.86
N ALA A 42 -1.71 -25.93 -1.29
CA ALA A 42 -2.09 -26.35 0.05
C ALA A 42 -3.63 -26.38 0.26
N PRO A 43 -4.35 -27.40 -0.24
CA PRO A 43 -5.82 -27.47 -0.20
C PRO A 43 -6.45 -27.73 1.19
N GLY A 44 -5.67 -28.15 2.21
CA GLY A 44 -6.17 -28.53 3.53
C GLY A 44 -6.63 -27.39 4.47
N THR A 45 -7.40 -27.73 5.52
CA THR A 45 -8.06 -26.80 6.46
C THR A 45 -7.11 -26.04 7.39
N LEU A 46 -6.10 -26.69 8.00
CA LEU A 46 -5.07 -26.00 8.81
C LEU A 46 -4.27 -24.99 7.99
N LEU A 47 -4.07 -25.29 6.71
CA LEU A 47 -3.38 -24.41 5.79
C LEU A 47 -4.24 -23.20 5.42
N ARG A 48 -5.56 -23.21 5.67
CA ARG A 48 -6.48 -22.08 5.44
C ARG A 48 -6.14 -20.86 6.32
N ASP A 49 -5.77 -21.11 7.57
CA ASP A 49 -5.30 -20.05 8.46
C ASP A 49 -3.93 -19.54 8.01
N LEU A 50 -3.04 -20.43 7.56
CA LEU A 50 -1.75 -20.04 7.03
C LEU A 50 -1.86 -19.16 5.77
N ARG A 51 -2.83 -19.40 4.86
CA ARG A 51 -3.09 -18.53 3.68
C ARG A 51 -3.50 -17.14 4.12
N PHE A 52 -4.32 -17.04 5.17
CA PHE A 52 -4.72 -15.76 5.73
C PHE A 52 -3.50 -14.98 6.28
N PHE A 53 -2.64 -15.65 7.05
CA PHE A 53 -1.41 -15.04 7.56
C PHE A 53 -0.40 -14.69 6.46
N ILE A 54 -0.22 -15.54 5.46
CA ILE A 54 0.67 -15.27 4.31
C ILE A 54 0.12 -14.11 3.47
N GLY A 55 -1.19 -14.07 3.23
CA GLY A 55 -1.82 -12.95 2.54
C GLY A 55 -1.63 -11.64 3.29
N LEU A 56 -1.81 -11.63 4.61
CA LEU A 56 -1.58 -10.45 5.44
C LEU A 56 -0.11 -10.03 5.43
N LEU A 57 0.81 -10.99 5.52
CA LEU A 57 2.24 -10.75 5.45
C LEU A 57 2.64 -10.16 4.09
N ALA A 58 2.10 -10.69 2.99
CA ALA A 58 2.38 -10.20 1.65
C ALA A 58 1.87 -8.76 1.47
N VAL A 59 0.64 -8.47 1.92
CA VAL A 59 0.10 -7.11 1.93
C VAL A 59 0.98 -6.18 2.77
N PHE A 60 1.36 -6.60 3.97
CA PHE A 60 2.21 -5.83 4.86
C PHE A 60 3.57 -5.52 4.24
N LEU A 61 4.23 -6.51 3.63
CA LEU A 61 5.52 -6.32 2.96
C LEU A 61 5.42 -5.34 1.79
N VAL A 62 4.37 -5.45 0.97
CA VAL A 62 4.17 -4.56 -0.17
C VAL A 62 3.89 -3.13 0.29
N LEU A 63 3.01 -2.94 1.27
CA LEU A 63 2.74 -1.62 1.84
C LEU A 63 4.00 -1.02 2.48
N SER A 64 4.80 -1.83 3.18
CA SER A 64 6.07 -1.39 3.76
C SER A 64 7.09 -0.97 2.69
N LEU A 65 7.14 -1.70 1.57
CA LEU A 65 8.01 -1.36 0.46
C LEU A 65 7.57 -0.07 -0.23
N LEU A 66 6.26 0.10 -0.43
CA LEU A 66 5.64 1.32 -0.96
C LEU A 66 5.95 2.52 -0.08
N ASP A 67 5.77 2.39 1.24
CA ASP A 67 6.06 3.46 2.18
C ASP A 67 7.54 3.88 2.09
N ARG A 68 8.44 2.89 2.02
CA ARG A 68 9.88 3.14 1.85
C ARG A 68 10.24 3.80 0.51
N ILE A 69 9.54 3.48 -0.57
CA ILE A 69 9.69 4.17 -1.86
C ILE A 69 9.20 5.62 -1.75
N VAL A 70 8.05 5.85 -1.08
CA VAL A 70 7.53 7.21 -0.86
C VAL A 70 8.49 8.03 -0.01
N GLU A 71 9.05 7.47 1.06
CA GLU A 71 10.09 8.12 1.86
C GLU A 71 11.34 8.41 1.05
N PHE A 72 11.81 7.47 0.22
CA PHE A 72 12.95 7.66 -0.66
C PHE A 72 12.71 8.78 -1.68
N VAL A 73 11.53 8.83 -2.28
CA VAL A 73 11.13 9.89 -3.22
C VAL A 73 11.03 11.24 -2.50
N LYS A 74 10.45 11.28 -1.30
CA LYS A 74 10.41 12.49 -0.45
C LYS A 74 11.82 12.97 -0.11
N ALA A 75 12.73 12.08 0.28
CA ALA A 75 14.11 12.42 0.59
C ALA A 75 14.86 12.95 -0.64
N LYS A 76 14.63 12.35 -1.82
CA LYS A 76 15.29 12.76 -3.06
C LYS A 76 14.73 14.05 -3.65
N LEU A 77 13.45 14.34 -3.47
CA LEU A 77 12.81 15.59 -3.93
C LEU A 77 12.91 16.73 -2.90
N GLY A 78 13.02 16.42 -1.61
CA GLY A 78 13.23 17.38 -0.53
C GLY A 78 14.69 17.73 -0.27
N GLY A 79 15.64 17.01 -0.88
CA GLY A 79 17.09 17.24 -0.80
C GLY A 79 17.60 18.40 -1.66
N GLY A 80 16.87 19.51 -1.66
CA GLY A 80 17.30 20.79 -2.23
C GLY A 80 17.46 21.83 -1.12
N HIS A 81 18.52 21.69 -0.32
CA HIS A 81 19.12 22.77 0.46
C HIS A 81 20.62 22.79 0.20
#